data_AF-A0A380AWE0-F1
#
_entry.id   AF-A0A380AWE0-F1
#
_cell.length_a   1.000
_cell.length_b   1.000
_cell.length_c   1.000
_cell.angle_alpha   90.00
_cell.angle_beta   90.00
_cell.angle_gamma   90.00
#
_symmetry.space_group_name_H-M   'P 1'
#
loop_
_entity.id
_entity.type
_entity.pdbx_description
1 polymer ?
#
loop_
_entity_poly.entity_id
_entity_poly.type
_entity_poly.pdbx_seq_one_letter_code
_entity_poly.pdbx_strand_id
1 'polypeptide(L)' 'MKKVVAIRHVNFENLGILGSLLSLRGYQIDYYDAGRGRYTRHQ' A
#
# COMPACT_ATOMS: atom_id res chain seq x y z
N MET A 1 10.54 -7.19 -15.15
CA MET A 1 9.33 -6.99 -14.32
C MET A 1 9.45 -5.64 -13.62
N LYS A 2 8.46 -4.75 -13.77
CA LYS A 2 8.50 -3.41 -13.13
C LYS A 2 7.80 -3.47 -11.77
N LYS A 3 8.31 -2.73 -10.79
CA LYS A 3 7.78 -2.72 -9.42
C LYS A 3 7.28 -1.33 -9.03
N VAL A 4 6.23 -1.30 -8.21
CA VAL A 4 5.70 -0.11 -7.55
C VAL A 4 5.73 -0.34 -6.04
N VAL A 5 6.24 0.65 -5.31
CA VAL A 5 6.14 0.71 -3.85
C VAL A 5 4.98 1.63 -3.49
N ALA A 6 3.93 1.09 -2.88
CA ALA A 6 2.77 1.83 -2.43
C ALA A 6 2.92 2.14 -0.94
N ILE A 7 3.33 3.38 -0.61
CA ILE A 7 3.37 3.84 0.78
C ILE A 7 1.93 4.16 1.21
N ARG A 8 1.45 3.45 2.22
CA ARG A 8 0.07 3.55 2.70
C ARG A 8 0.05 4.05 4.14
N HIS A 9 -0.73 5.10 4.39
CA HIS A 9 -0.84 5.70 5.73
C HIS A 9 -1.90 5.01 6.59
N VAL A 10 -2.98 4.52 5.96
CA VAL A 10 -4.13 3.88 6.60
C VAL A 10 -4.40 2.52 5.94
N ASN A 11 -4.49 1.45 6.72
CA ASN A 11 -4.50 0.07 6.19
C ASN A 11 -5.67 -0.26 5.22
N PHE A 12 -6.77 0.46 5.31
CA PHE A 12 -7.93 0.28 4.42
C PHE A 12 -7.92 1.19 3.18
N GLU A 13 -7.09 2.23 3.15
CA GLU A 13 -6.95 3.13 2.00
C GLU A 13 -5.89 2.60 1.02
N ASN A 14 -6.32 1.83 0.02
CA ASN A 14 -5.44 1.26 -0.99
C ASN A 14 -5.36 2.14 -2.27
N LEU A 15 -4.62 1.68 -3.28
CA LEU A 15 -4.45 2.43 -4.54
C LEU A 15 -5.74 2.57 -5.38
N GLY A 16 -6.83 1.89 -5.03
CA GLY A 16 -8.08 1.93 -5.77
C GLY A 16 -7.89 1.63 -7.26
N ILE A 17 -8.48 2.47 -8.12
CA ILE A 17 -8.41 2.34 -9.59
C ILE A 17 -6.96 2.35 -10.10
N LEU A 18 -6.06 3.09 -9.46
CA LEU A 18 -4.65 3.13 -9.84
C LEU A 18 -3.99 1.76 -9.69
N GLY A 19 -4.33 1.01 -8.63
CA GLY A 19 -3.82 -0.35 -8.42
C GLY A 19 -4.23 -1.31 -9.54
N SER A 20 -5.48 -1.21 -10.01
CA SER A 20 -5.99 -2.00 -11.12
C SER A 20 -5.24 -1.69 -12.43
N LEU A 21 -5.01 -0.39 -12.72
CA LEU A 21 -4.28 0.03 -13.92
C LEU A 21 -2.83 -0.46 -13.92
N LEU A 22 -2.15 -0.38 -12.78
CA LEU A 22 -0.76 -0.86 -12.63
C LEU A 22 -0.67 -2.38 -12.83
N SER A 23 -1.62 -3.12 -12.25
CA SER A 23 -1.70 -4.57 -12.40
C SER A 23 -1.94 -4.97 -13.87
N LEU A 24 -2.85 -4.30 -14.56
CA LEU A 24 -3.11 -4.51 -16.00
C LEU A 24 -1.87 -4.24 -16.88
N ARG A 25 -0.96 -3.37 -16.44
CA ARG A 25 0.30 -3.07 -17.14
C ARG A 25 1.46 -3.97 -16.70
N GLY A 26 1.20 -4.99 -15.88
CA GLY A 26 2.20 -5.97 -15.44
C GLY A 26 3.16 -5.45 -14.38
N TYR A 27 2.75 -4.45 -13.59
CA TYR A 27 3.52 -4.03 -12.42
C TYR A 27 3.22 -4.93 -11.22
N GLN A 28 4.27 -5.32 -10.50
CA GLN A 28 4.13 -5.87 -9.15
C GLN A 28 3.99 -4.71 -8.16
N ILE A 29 2.98 -4.76 -7.29
CA ILE A 29 2.70 -3.74 -6.28
C ILE A 29 3.07 -4.28 -4.89
N ASP A 30 4.02 -3.63 -4.23
CA ASP A 30 4.42 -3.93 -2.86
C ASP A 30 3.92 -2.80 -1.95
N TYR A 31 3.06 -3.12 -0.98
CA TYR A 31 2.54 -2.13 -0.01
C TYR A 31 3.47 -1.97 1.18
N TYR A 32 3.73 -0.72 1.58
CA TYR A 32 4.47 -0.37 2.78
C TYR A 32 3.62 0.53 3.67
N ASP A 33 3.16 -0.01 4.80
CA ASP A 33 2.32 0.72 5.75
C ASP A 33 3.18 1.63 6.65
N ALA A 34 3.20 2.94 6.35
CA ALA A 34 3.95 3.94 7.11
C ALA A 34 3.36 4.19 8.51
N GLY A 35 2.10 3.82 8.73
CA GLY A 35 1.37 3.99 9.99
C GLY A 35 1.69 2.96 11.08
N ARG A 36 2.67 2.05 10.90
CA ARG A 36 3.14 1.14 11.98
C ARG A 36 3.99 1.87 13.03
N GLY A 37 3.47 2.97 13.57
CA GLY A 37 3.74 3.33 14.96
C GLY A 37 3.02 2.32 15.83
N ARG A 38 3.72 1.66 16.75
CA ARG A 38 3.10 0.81 17.77
C ARG A 38 2.08 1.64 18.54
N TYR A 39 0.81 1.58 18.18
CA TYR A 39 -0.26 1.86 19.14
C TYR A 39 -0.33 0.67 20.09
N THR A 40 0.69 0.52 20.95
CA THR A 40 0.48 -0.17 22.22
C THR A 40 -0.55 0.66 22.97
N ARG A 41 -1.81 0.21 22.98
CA ARG A 41 -2.81 0.76 23.90
C ARG A 41 -2.26 0.63 25.31
N HIS A 42 -1.88 1.75 25.90
CA HIS A 42 -2.07 1.97 27.32
C HIS A 42 -3.42 2.69 27.46
N GLN A 43 -4.50 1.90 27.39
CA GLN A 43 -5.85 2.18 27.88
C GLN A 43 -6.73 0.96 27.62
#